data_AF-A0A7C1GTR5-F1
#
_entry.id   AF-A0A7C1GTR5-F1
#
_cell.length_a   1.000
_cell.length_b   1.000
_cell.length_c   1.000
_cell.angle_alpha   90.00
_cell.angle_beta   90.00
_cell.angle_gamma   90.00
#
_symmetry.space_group_name_H-M   'P 1'
#
loop_
_entity.id
_entity.type
_entity.pdbx_description
1 polymer ?
#
loop_
_entity_poly.entity_id
_entity_poly.type
_entity_poly.pdbx_seq_one_letter_code
_entity_poly.pdbx_strand_id
1 'polypeptide(L)'
;MMYDVSPLTHIRHTNPEKALEKACKDFEAIFIHQLLKSMGKTVSEGILDAGLADEIYKDMLYMNIASSVAQSGGLGLSEILSEYIRTDGTQEHATRFLPGDRISTSE
;
A
#
# COMPACT_ATOMS: atom_id res chain seq x y z
N MET A 1 -15.04 5.95 -2.54
CA MET A 1 -15.06 4.73 -1.72
C MET A 1 -13.97 4.85 -0.67
N MET A 2 -14.34 4.70 0.61
CA MET A 2 -13.41 4.69 1.73
C MET A 2 -12.74 3.31 1.78
N TYR A 3 -11.42 3.24 1.62
CA TYR A 3 -10.69 1.98 1.72
C TYR A 3 -10.79 1.45 3.15
N ASP A 4 -11.61 0.43 3.34
CA ASP A 4 -11.85 -0.13 4.66
C ASP A 4 -10.64 -0.97 5.10
N VAL A 5 -9.90 -0.44 6.07
CA VAL A 5 -8.75 -1.10 6.71
C VAL A 5 -9.17 -2.00 7.88
N SER A 6 -10.46 -2.01 8.25
CA SER A 6 -10.98 -2.86 9.33
C SER A 6 -10.62 -4.34 9.18
N PRO A 7 -10.63 -4.95 7.97
CA PRO A 7 -10.20 -6.34 7.80
C PRO A 7 -8.74 -6.57 8.19
N LEU A 8 -7.88 -5.56 8.03
CA LEU A 8 -6.46 -5.68 8.36
C LEU A 8 -6.23 -5.69 9.87
N THR A 9 -7.08 -5.04 10.67
CA THR A 9 -6.91 -5.00 12.13
C THR A 9 -6.98 -6.39 12.75
N HIS A 10 -7.98 -7.19 12.36
CA HIS A 10 -8.14 -8.54 12.87
C HIS A 10 -7.03 -9.48 12.38
N ILE A 11 -6.66 -9.38 11.10
CA ILE A 11 -5.61 -10.24 10.52
C ILE A 11 -4.25 -9.90 11.14
N ARG A 12 -3.95 -8.62 11.41
CA ARG A 12 -2.67 -8.20 12.00
C ARG A 12 -2.39 -8.87 13.35
N HIS A 13 -3.42 -9.05 14.19
CA HIS A 13 -3.26 -9.68 15.50
C HIS A 13 -3.06 -11.21 15.42
N THR A 14 -3.62 -11.85 14.39
CA THR A 14 -3.55 -13.32 14.22
C THR A 14 -2.38 -13.76 13.35
N ASN A 15 -2.05 -12.98 12.31
CA ASN A 15 -1.00 -13.25 11.35
C ASN A 15 -0.46 -11.92 10.77
N PRO A 16 0.57 -11.33 11.39
CA PRO A 16 1.11 -10.04 10.98
C PRO A 16 1.72 -10.06 9.57
N GLU A 17 2.36 -11.16 9.18
CA GLU A 17 2.93 -11.33 7.83
C GLU A 17 1.86 -11.28 6.75
N LYS A 18 0.74 -12.00 6.96
CA LYS A 18 -0.39 -11.99 6.05
C LYS A 18 -1.07 -10.62 5.98
N ALA A 19 -1.10 -9.89 7.10
CA ALA A 19 -1.62 -8.53 7.12
C ALA A 19 -0.73 -7.56 6.34
N LEU A 20 0.59 -7.70 6.46
CA LEU A 20 1.57 -6.91 5.71
C LEU A 20 1.45 -7.18 4.21
N GLU A 21 1.46 -8.45 3.80
CA GLU A 21 1.29 -8.83 2.39
C GLU A 21 0.00 -8.26 1.80
N LYS A 22 -1.12 -8.38 2.53
CA LYS A 22 -2.41 -7.84 2.10
C LYS A 22 -2.36 -6.32 1.97
N ALA A 23 -1.80 -5.62 2.96
CA ALA A 23 -1.69 -4.16 2.92
C ALA A 23 -0.83 -3.67 1.74
N CYS A 24 0.29 -4.36 1.46
CA CYS A 24 1.15 -4.04 0.33
C CYS A 24 0.45 -4.30 -1.02
N LYS A 25 -0.29 -5.40 -1.15
CA LYS A 25 -1.09 -5.69 -2.36
C LYS A 25 -2.23 -4.69 -2.57
N ASP A 26 -2.94 -4.34 -1.50
CA ASP A 26 -4.00 -3.32 -1.54
C ASP A 26 -3.42 -1.96 -1.98
N PHE A 27 -2.23 -1.61 -1.51
CA PHE A 27 -1.53 -0.40 -1.94
C PHE A 27 -1.13 -0.43 -3.42
N GLU A 28 -0.57 -1.56 -3.89
CA GLU A 28 -0.24 -1.72 -5.32
C GLU A 28 -1.48 -1.57 -6.20
N ALA A 29 -2.63 -2.11 -5.79
CA ALA A 29 -3.89 -1.91 -6.50
C ALA A 29 -4.29 -0.43 -6.60
N ILE A 30 -4.14 0.35 -5.53
CA ILE A 30 -4.42 1.79 -5.54
C ILE A 30 -3.45 2.51 -6.49
N PHE A 31 -2.18 2.14 -6.47
CA PHE A 31 -1.17 2.73 -7.34
C PHE A 31 -1.47 2.47 -8.82
N ILE A 32 -1.78 1.22 -9.18
CA ILE A 32 -2.15 0.84 -10.54
C ILE A 32 -3.44 1.55 -10.97
N HIS A 33 -4.44 1.67 -10.07
CA HIS A 33 -5.67 2.42 -10.35
C HIS A 33 -5.36 3.87 -10.71
N GLN A 34 -4.50 4.53 -9.94
CA GLN A 34 -4.08 5.91 -10.22
C GLN A 34 -3.30 6.03 -11.54
N LEU A 35 -2.47 5.04 -11.87
CA LEU A 35 -1.75 4.97 -13.14
C LEU A 35 -2.73 4.84 -14.32
N LEU A 36 -3.70 3.93 -14.22
CA LEU A 36 -4.73 3.74 -15.25
C LEU A 36 -5.59 4.99 -15.45
N LYS A 37 -5.98 5.67 -14.35
CA LYS A 37 -6.68 6.97 -14.43
C LYS A 37 -5.85 8.03 -15.13
N SER A 38 -4.56 8.11 -14.82
CA SER A 38 -3.65 9.06 -15.47
C SER A 38 -3.52 8.76 -16.97
N MET A 39 -3.39 7.49 -17.36
CA MET A 39 -3.37 7.07 -18.77
C MET A 39 -4.68 7.40 -19.49
N GLY A 40 -5.82 7.11 -18.87
CA GLY A 40 -7.15 7.41 -19.43
C GLY A 40 -7.34 8.88 -19.79
N LYS A 41 -6.80 9.79 -18.97
CA LYS A 41 -6.80 11.24 -19.23
C LYS A 41 -5.99 11.68 -20.45
N THR A 42 -5.02 10.86 -20.89
CA THR A 42 -4.17 11.19 -22.05
C THR A 42 -4.80 10.76 -23.38
N VAL A 43 -5.79 9.89 -23.33
CA VAL A 43 -6.55 9.50 -24.52
C VAL A 43 -7.50 10.66 -24.82
N SER A 44 -7.28 11.36 -25.94
CA SER A 44 -8.17 12.43 -26.40
C SER A 44 -9.57 11.84 -26.60
N GLU A 45 -10.51 12.27 -25.77
CA GLU A 45 -11.92 11.93 -25.92
C GLU A 45 -12.45 12.62 -27.18
N GLY A 46 -12.39 11.92 -28.30
CA GLY A 46 -12.99 12.40 -29.54
C GLY A 46 -14.51 12.45 -29.38
N ILE A 47 -15.06 13.64 -29.13
CA ILE A 47 -16.49 14.02 -29.28
C ILE A 47 -17.49 13.02 -28.65
N LEU A 48 -17.08 12.25 -27.65
CA LEU A 48 -17.98 11.46 -26.83
C LEU A 48 -17.90 12.07 -25.44
N ASP A 49 -18.80 13.02 -25.21
CA ASP A 49 -19.07 13.61 -23.91
C ASP A 49 -19.36 12.47 -22.92
N ALA A 50 -18.31 12.05 -22.21
CA ALA A 50 -18.37 11.00 -21.21
C ALA A 50 -19.13 11.56 -20.01
N GLY A 51 -20.46 11.47 -20.03
CA GLY A 51 -21.28 11.91 -18.92
C GLY A 51 -20.88 11.23 -17.60
N LEU A 52 -21.33 11.79 -16.47
CA LEU A 52 -20.99 11.31 -15.10
C LEU A 52 -21.08 9.78 -14.92
N ALA A 53 -22.03 9.13 -15.59
CA ALA A 53 -22.18 7.68 -15.53
C ALA A 53 -21.00 6.92 -16.18
N ASP A 54 -20.45 7.43 -17.28
CA ASP A 54 -19.28 6.86 -17.95
C ASP A 54 -18.01 7.05 -17.12
N GLU A 55 -17.82 8.21 -16.49
CA GLU A 55 -16.70 8.44 -15.57
C GLU A 55 -16.73 7.48 -14.37
N ILE A 56 -17.90 7.30 -13.75
CA ILE A 56 -18.07 6.36 -12.63
C ILE A 56 -17.79 4.93 -13.11
N TYR A 57 -18.31 4.54 -14.28
CA TYR A 57 -18.07 3.21 -14.84
C TYR A 57 -16.59 2.96 -15.14
N LYS A 58 -15.92 3.91 -15.80
CA LYS A 58 -14.48 3.86 -16.10
C LYS A 58 -13.65 3.76 -14.81
N ASP A 59 -13.98 4.54 -13.78
CA ASP A 59 -13.29 4.49 -12.48
C ASP A 59 -13.43 3.11 -11.82
N MET A 60 -14.64 2.54 -11.83
CA MET A 60 -14.88 1.17 -11.32
C MET A 60 -14.17 0.11 -12.16
N LEU A 61 -14.15 0.26 -13.48
CA LEU A 61 -13.45 -0.63 -14.39
C LEU A 61 -11.94 -0.62 -14.10
N TYR A 62 -11.33 0.56 -14.00
CA TYR A 62 -9.92 0.70 -13.66
C TYR A 62 -9.60 0.12 -12.30
N MET A 63 -10.49 0.29 -11.31
CA MET A 63 -10.30 -0.30 -9.98
C MET A 63 -10.32 -1.84 -10.02
N ASN A 64 -11.23 -2.44 -10.79
CA ASN A 64 -11.29 -3.90 -10.95
C ASN A 64 -10.04 -4.44 -11.66
N ILE A 65 -9.60 -3.78 -12.73
CA ILE A 65 -8.36 -4.13 -13.43
C ILE A 65 -7.18 -4.05 -12.44
N ALA A 66 -7.05 -2.93 -11.74
CA ALA A 66 -5.95 -2.71 -10.81
C ALA A 66 -5.91 -3.75 -9.68
N SER A 67 -7.06 -4.11 -9.11
CA SER A 67 -7.16 -5.16 -8.09
C SER A 67 -6.75 -6.54 -8.63
N SER A 68 -7.22 -6.91 -9.81
CA SER A 68 -6.88 -8.21 -10.43
C SER A 68 -5.39 -8.30 -10.77
N VAL A 69 -4.81 -7.20 -11.26
CA VAL A 69 -3.39 -7.13 -11.62
C VAL A 69 -2.53 -7.21 -10.35
N ALA A 70 -2.82 -6.42 -9.31
CA ALA A 70 -2.08 -6.47 -8.05
C ALA A 70 -2.15 -7.85 -7.37
N GLN A 71 -3.31 -8.52 -7.40
CA GLN A 71 -3.45 -9.87 -6.84
C GLN A 71 -2.58 -10.92 -7.56
N SER A 72 -2.28 -10.69 -8.85
CA SER A 72 -1.48 -11.59 -9.68
C SER A 72 0.02 -11.26 -9.65
N GLY A 73 0.47 -10.32 -8.82
CA GLY A 73 1.88 -9.87 -8.75
C GLY A 73 2.22 -8.67 -9.64
N GLY A 74 1.20 -8.05 -10.26
CA GLY A 74 1.19 -6.77 -10.97
C GLY A 74 2.54 -6.18 -11.40
N LEU A 75 3.00 -5.19 -10.63
CA LEU A 75 4.24 -4.44 -10.87
C LEU A 75 5.38 -4.90 -9.95
N GLY A 76 5.12 -5.86 -9.05
CA GLY A 76 6.05 -6.29 -8.01
C GLY A 76 6.27 -5.26 -6.90
N LEU A 77 5.44 -4.21 -6.84
CA LEU A 77 5.58 -3.16 -5.84
C LEU A 77 5.22 -3.68 -4.44
N SER A 78 4.31 -4.64 -4.38
CA SER A 78 3.86 -5.22 -3.12
C SER A 78 5.01 -5.97 -2.41
N GLU A 79 5.82 -6.69 -3.18
CA GLU A 79 6.98 -7.44 -2.72
C GLU A 79 8.08 -6.50 -2.22
N ILE A 80 8.44 -5.49 -3.03
CA ILE A 80 9.44 -4.49 -2.67
C ILE A 80 9.05 -3.76 -1.37
N LEU A 81 7.79 -3.35 -1.26
CA LEU A 81 7.31 -2.65 -0.07
C LEU A 81 7.30 -3.56 1.16
N SER A 82 6.90 -4.82 0.99
CA SER A 82 6.92 -5.81 2.07
C SER A 82 8.34 -6.09 2.57
N GLU A 83 9.31 -6.17 1.66
CA GLU A 83 10.73 -6.35 1.99
C GLU A 83 11.27 -5.13 2.72
N TYR A 84 11.02 -3.93 2.19
CA TYR A 84 11.43 -2.67 2.82
C TYR A 84 10.92 -2.59 4.26
N ILE A 85 9.62 -2.83 4.50
CA ILE A 85 9.03 -2.76 5.84
C ILE A 85 9.61 -3.82 6.78
N ARG A 86 9.91 -5.03 6.29
CA ARG A 86 10.58 -6.08 7.09
C ARG A 86 12.01 -5.66 7.47
N THR A 87 12.76 -5.10 6.52
CA THR A 87 14.13 -4.63 6.77
C THR A 87 14.16 -3.44 7.74
N ASP A 88 13.24 -2.48 7.60
CA ASP A 88 13.16 -1.30 8.47
C ASP A 88 12.69 -1.68 9.88
N GLY A 89 11.79 -2.66 10.02
CA GLY A 89 11.38 -3.24 11.31
C GLY A 89 12.52 -3.97 12.05
N THR A 90 13.65 -4.21 11.40
CA THR A 90 14.85 -4.79 12.03
C THR A 90 15.74 -3.73 12.70
N GLN A 91 15.48 -2.45 12.47
CA GLN A 91 16.19 -1.32 13.09
C GLN A 91 15.46 -0.80 14.35
N GLU A 92 15.02 -1.69 15.24
CA GLU A 92 14.69 -1.27 16.61
C GLU A 92 15.99 -0.99 17.38
N HIS A 93 16.32 0.30 17.53
CA HIS A 93 16.89 0.86 18.75
C HIS A 93 18.22 0.27 19.30
N ALA A 94 19.11 -0.28 18.48
CA ALA A 94 20.42 -0.76 18.95
C ALA A 94 21.46 0.34 19.31
N THR A 95 21.09 1.63 19.41
CA THR A 95 22.06 2.72 19.72
C THR A 95 21.55 3.76 20.73
N ARG A 96 20.54 3.47 21.57
CA ARG A 96 20.17 4.39 22.68
C ARG A 96 20.50 3.92 24.09
N PHE A 97 21.32 2.88 24.22
CA PHE A 97 21.96 2.57 25.49
C PHE A 97 23.48 2.59 25.29
N LEU A 98 24.08 3.77 25.47
CA LEU A 98 25.53 3.85 25.59
C LEU A 98 25.94 3.22 26.93
N PRO A 99 26.85 2.23 26.95
CA PRO A 99 27.43 1.74 28.19
C PRO A 99 28.38 2.81 28.73
N GLY A 100 27.85 3.74 29.53
CA GLY A 100 28.63 4.85 30.10
C GLY A 100 28.11 5.36 31.46
N ASP A 101 26.82 5.25 31.76
CA ASP A 101 26.23 5.86 32.97
C ASP A 101 26.29 4.93 34.19
N ARG A 102 27.48 4.40 34.50
CA ARG A 102 27.79 3.86 35.83
C ARG A 102 29.09 4.44 36.35
N ILE A 103 29.01 5.64 36.94
CA ILE A 103 29.66 6.16 38.16
C ILE A 103 29.21 7.64 38.28
N SER A 104 28.66 8.15 39.37
CA SER A 104 29.17 8.08 40.74
C SER A 104 28.08 7.96 41.80
N THR A 105 28.42 7.15 42.80
CA THR A 105 27.97 7.14 44.20
C THR A 105 28.09 8.50 44.90
N SER A 106 27.34 8.62 46.01
CA SER A 106 27.58 9.45 47.23
C SER A 106 27.62 10.97 47.02
N GLU A 107 26.85 11.82 47.71
CA GLU A 107 26.51 11.88 49.16
C GLU A 107 25.12 12.49 49.39
#